data_AF-A0A1S1LAV2-F1
#
_entry.id   AF-A0A1S1LAV2-F1
#
_cell.length_a   1.000
_cell.length_b   1.000
_cell.length_c   1.000
_cell.angle_alpha   90.00
_cell.angle_beta   90.00
_cell.angle_gamma   90.00
#
_symmetry.space_group_name_H-M   'P 1'
#
loop_
_entity.id
_entity.type
_entity.pdbx_description
1 polymer ?
#
loop_
_entity_poly.entity_id
_entity_poly.type
_entity_poly.pdbx_seq_one_letter_code
_entity_poly.pdbx_strand_id
1 'polypeptide(L)'
;MATRPSAQTRAKDSDRDATCQALDTALGDGQLSMEEHRERVAAATSAKSLGDLSALVADLQLNTPPVALPHERKPSAWRQRAPFLAIAAFTAAVVVLGIGLLVRESGTPDTPHPAGTPGAVRPGAAPVDDGIAPTVIPRPAPAEKNIFSAPGLSTLIDRIHQKFGDSTGYELDLYPEYAIIERADPDEPKGLISYLYREGDFNDPDRRPRSFDNLGDVGAFDQAAILGIIRGAAQTLGIDKGEPSHVIIRPTAEGGLKINIYASRGNYESGYISVDAQGLNPKLYPPS
;
A
#
# COMPACT_ATOMS: atom_id res chain seq x y z
N MET A 1 -24.36 20.72 -9.03
CA MET A 1 -23.79 19.66 -9.90
C MET A 1 -22.30 19.72 -9.68
N ALA A 2 -21.72 18.77 -8.94
CA ALA A 2 -20.29 18.58 -8.97
C ALA A 2 -19.98 18.01 -10.35
N THR A 3 -19.31 18.79 -11.19
CA THR A 3 -18.83 18.33 -12.49
C THR A 3 -17.88 17.17 -12.18
N ARG A 4 -18.29 15.92 -12.44
CA ARG A 4 -17.33 14.81 -12.46
C ARG A 4 -16.25 15.26 -13.44
N PRO A 5 -14.98 15.36 -13.02
CA PRO A 5 -13.94 15.74 -13.94
C PRO A 5 -14.00 14.76 -15.11
N SER A 6 -14.14 15.31 -16.31
CA SER A 6 -14.20 14.49 -17.52
C SER A 6 -12.86 13.77 -17.69
N ALA A 7 -12.83 12.66 -18.44
CA ALA A 7 -11.59 11.95 -18.74
C ALA A 7 -10.49 12.85 -19.34
N GLN A 8 -10.86 13.99 -19.93
CA GLN A 8 -9.95 15.00 -20.47
C GLN A 8 -9.41 16.00 -19.42
N THR A 9 -9.82 15.89 -18.16
CA THR A 9 -9.36 16.77 -17.09
C THR A 9 -7.90 16.48 -16.80
N ARG A 10 -7.09 17.54 -16.72
CA ARG A 10 -5.64 17.42 -16.46
C ARG A 10 -5.38 16.83 -15.08
N ALA A 11 -4.54 15.80 -15.01
CA ALA A 11 -4.11 15.19 -13.76
C ALA A 11 -3.14 16.10 -13.00
N LYS A 12 -3.36 16.24 -11.69
CA LYS A 12 -2.40 16.84 -10.74
C LYS A 12 -1.35 15.81 -10.36
N ASP A 13 -0.25 16.29 -9.78
CA ASP A 13 0.81 15.42 -9.26
C ASP A 13 0.27 14.48 -8.17
N SER A 14 -0.61 14.98 -7.29
CA SER A 14 -1.30 14.16 -6.28
C SER A 14 -2.13 13.02 -6.88
N ASP A 15 -2.71 13.21 -8.06
CA ASP A 15 -3.50 12.17 -8.73
C ASP A 15 -2.58 11.09 -9.32
N ARG A 16 -1.40 11.49 -9.83
CA ARG A 16 -0.36 10.56 -10.30
C ARG A 16 0.22 9.77 -9.14
N ASP A 17 0.53 10.43 -8.03
CA ASP A 17 1.07 9.80 -6.83
C ASP A 17 0.09 8.77 -6.25
N ALA A 18 -1.20 9.12 -6.16
CA ALA A 18 -2.25 8.20 -5.71
C ALA A 18 -2.40 6.98 -6.64
N THR A 19 -2.24 7.17 -7.95
CA THR A 19 -2.28 6.07 -8.93
C THR A 19 -1.06 5.17 -8.81
N CYS A 20 0.14 5.74 -8.58
CA CYS A 20 1.35 4.96 -8.33
C CYS A 20 1.19 4.11 -7.07
N GLN A 21 0.68 4.69 -5.99
CA GLN A 21 0.40 3.97 -4.74
C GLN A 21 -0.59 2.80 -4.94
N ALA A 22 -1.63 2.98 -5.78
CA ALA A 22 -2.57 1.91 -6.11
C ALA A 22 -1.91 0.78 -6.91
N LEU A 23 -0.99 1.11 -7.83
CA LEU A 23 -0.20 0.13 -8.57
C LEU A 23 0.76 -0.63 -7.65
N ASP A 24 1.44 0.07 -6.72
CA ASP A 24 2.33 -0.54 -5.73
C ASP A 24 1.57 -1.52 -4.83
N THR A 25 0.35 -1.16 -4.44
CA THR A 25 -0.55 -2.04 -3.69
C THR A 25 -0.92 -3.27 -4.51
N ALA A 26 -1.31 -3.09 -5.78
CA ALA A 26 -1.66 -4.20 -6.67
C ALA A 26 -0.47 -5.15 -6.95
N LEU A 27 0.77 -4.63 -6.98
CA LEU A 27 1.99 -5.44 -7.01
C LEU A 27 2.18 -6.21 -5.69
N GLY A 28 2.04 -5.54 -4.55
CA GLY A 28 2.10 -6.17 -3.23
C GLY A 28 1.06 -7.28 -3.04
N ASP A 29 -0.11 -7.12 -3.63
CA ASP A 29 -1.22 -8.08 -3.66
C ASP A 29 -1.07 -9.16 -4.75
N GLY A 30 -0.04 -9.07 -5.61
CA GLY A 30 0.23 -10.01 -6.70
C GLY A 30 -0.74 -9.95 -7.88
N GLN A 31 -1.55 -8.89 -7.99
CA GLN A 31 -2.46 -8.65 -9.12
C GLN A 31 -1.73 -8.13 -10.37
N LEU A 32 -0.55 -7.57 -10.17
CA LEU A 32 0.37 -7.18 -11.21
C LEU A 32 1.65 -7.98 -11.06
N SER A 33 2.19 -8.46 -12.18
CA SER A 33 3.61 -8.80 -12.23
C SER A 33 4.47 -7.56 -12.05
N MET A 34 5.73 -7.75 -11.67
CA MET A 34 6.67 -6.64 -11.54
C MET A 34 6.86 -5.90 -12.88
N GLU A 35 6.87 -6.63 -14.00
CA GLU A 35 6.93 -6.07 -15.36
C GLU A 35 5.72 -5.17 -15.66
N GLU A 36 4.50 -5.64 -15.39
CA GLU A 36 3.29 -4.84 -15.62
C GLU A 36 3.20 -3.64 -14.68
N HIS A 37 3.63 -3.80 -13.43
CA HIS A 37 3.77 -2.69 -12.49
C HIS A 37 4.72 -1.62 -13.03
N ARG A 38 5.90 -2.02 -13.52
CA ARG A 38 6.89 -1.09 -14.10
C ARG A 38 6.30 -0.28 -15.25
N GLU A 39 5.62 -0.94 -16.19
CA GLU A 39 5.00 -0.29 -17.35
C GLU A 39 3.91 0.70 -16.93
N ARG A 40 3.09 0.31 -15.96
CA ARG A 40 1.98 1.14 -15.48
C ARG A 40 2.42 2.31 -14.63
N VAL A 41 3.45 2.18 -13.80
CA VAL A 41 4.00 3.30 -13.02
C VAL A 41 4.68 4.32 -13.95
N ALA A 42 5.40 3.88 -14.98
CA ALA A 42 5.96 4.77 -15.99
C ALA A 42 4.87 5.52 -16.79
N ALA A 43 3.76 4.83 -17.09
CA ALA A 43 2.61 5.46 -17.73
C ALA A 43 1.87 6.42 -16.77
N ALA A 44 1.76 6.10 -15.47
CA ALA A 44 1.08 6.92 -14.47
C ALA A 44 1.83 8.23 -14.20
N THR A 45 3.16 8.19 -14.10
CA THR A 45 4.00 9.37 -13.88
C THR A 45 4.01 10.34 -15.07
N SER A 46 3.80 9.84 -16.29
CA SER A 46 3.74 10.65 -17.52
C SER A 46 2.33 11.00 -17.99
N ALA A 47 1.29 10.47 -17.32
CA ALA A 47 -0.11 10.68 -17.65
C ALA A 47 -0.51 12.16 -17.57
N LYS A 48 -1.20 12.66 -18.59
CA LYS A 48 -1.60 14.08 -18.66
C LYS A 48 -3.03 14.28 -18.19
N SER A 49 -3.87 13.25 -18.24
CA SER A 49 -5.28 13.33 -17.88
C SER A 49 -5.68 12.30 -16.83
N LEU A 50 -6.78 12.58 -16.13
CA LEU A 50 -7.39 11.63 -15.19
C LEU A 50 -7.92 10.38 -15.91
N GLY A 51 -8.30 10.49 -17.18
CA GLY A 51 -8.68 9.36 -18.01
C GLY A 51 -7.52 8.37 -18.20
N ASP A 52 -6.33 8.90 -18.51
CA ASP A 52 -5.12 8.10 -18.68
C ASP A 52 -4.78 7.34 -17.39
N LEU A 53 -4.84 8.03 -16.24
CA LEU A 53 -4.61 7.41 -14.93
C LEU A 53 -5.63 6.32 -14.62
N SER A 54 -6.92 6.58 -14.88
CA SER A 54 -8.00 5.61 -14.60
C SER A 54 -7.89 4.33 -15.43
N ALA A 55 -7.36 4.42 -16.67
CA ALA A 55 -7.20 3.27 -17.55
C ALA A 55 -6.12 2.31 -17.04
N LEU A 56 -5.06 2.81 -16.42
CA LEU A 56 -3.94 2.02 -15.89
C LEU A 56 -4.32 1.12 -14.72
N VAL A 57 -5.45 1.39 -14.10
CA VAL A 57 -5.92 0.71 -12.90
C VAL A 57 -7.31 0.09 -13.07
N ALA A 58 -7.87 0.11 -14.28
CA ALA A 58 -9.25 -0.27 -14.55
C ALA A 58 -9.51 -1.78 -14.50
N ASP A 59 -8.51 -2.58 -14.86
CA ASP A 59 -8.50 -4.04 -14.86
C ASP A 59 -8.01 -4.63 -13.53
N LEU A 60 -7.38 -3.79 -12.71
CA LEU A 60 -6.99 -4.15 -11.37
C LEU A 60 -8.24 -4.29 -10.50
N GLN A 61 -8.26 -5.34 -9.70
CA GLN A 61 -9.32 -5.55 -8.71
C GLN A 61 -9.07 -4.66 -7.50
N LEU A 62 -8.95 -3.35 -7.74
CA LEU A 62 -8.80 -2.35 -6.69
C LEU A 62 -10.02 -2.26 -5.80
N ASN A 63 -11.15 -2.86 -6.21
CA ASN A 63 -12.33 -3.21 -5.41
C ASN A 63 -13.23 -4.19 -6.21
N THR A 64 -13.09 -5.52 -6.06
CA THR A 64 -14.10 -6.45 -6.60
C THR A 64 -14.97 -7.02 -5.47
N PRO A 65 -16.29 -6.77 -5.46
CA PRO A 65 -17.20 -7.41 -4.50
C PRO A 65 -17.36 -8.92 -4.81
N PRO A 66 -17.70 -9.75 -3.81
CA PRO A 66 -17.93 -11.18 -4.03
C PRO A 66 -19.05 -11.39 -5.07
N VAL A 67 -18.87 -12.41 -5.93
CA VAL A 67 -19.84 -12.82 -6.94
C VAL A 67 -21.19 -13.10 -6.28
N ALA A 68 -22.10 -12.12 -6.38
CA ALA A 68 -23.49 -12.30 -6.06
C ALA A 68 -24.15 -13.06 -7.22
N LEU A 69 -24.72 -14.23 -6.91
CA LEU A 69 -25.59 -14.97 -7.82
C LEU A 69 -26.74 -14.06 -8.31
N PRO A 70 -27.20 -14.21 -9.56
CA PRO A 70 -28.09 -13.24 -10.18
C PRO A 70 -29.45 -13.23 -9.48
N HIS A 71 -29.75 -12.13 -8.79
CA HIS A 71 -31.13 -11.78 -8.48
C HIS A 71 -31.60 -10.68 -9.42
N GLU A 72 -32.80 -10.93 -9.91
CA GLU A 72 -33.40 -10.40 -11.12
C GLU A 72 -33.52 -8.88 -11.19
N ARG A 73 -33.33 -8.37 -12.42
CA ARG A 73 -33.67 -7.01 -12.83
C ARG A 73 -35.18 -6.78 -12.72
N LYS A 74 -35.60 -5.61 -12.23
CA LYS A 74 -36.68 -4.83 -12.87
C LYS A 74 -36.37 -3.33 -12.90
N PRO A 75 -36.64 -2.65 -14.04
CA PRO A 75 -36.27 -1.25 -14.25
C PRO A 75 -37.41 -0.31 -13.82
N SER A 76 -37.09 0.94 -13.46
CA SER A 76 -38.04 2.03 -13.63
C SER A 76 -37.33 3.37 -13.79
N ALA A 77 -37.72 4.06 -14.84
CA ALA A 77 -37.24 5.36 -15.27
C ALA A 77 -37.91 6.48 -14.46
N TRP A 78 -37.17 7.52 -14.09
CA TRP A 78 -37.67 8.90 -14.24
C TRP A 78 -36.54 9.93 -14.13
N ARG A 79 -36.61 10.90 -15.02
CA ARG A 79 -35.63 11.95 -15.27
C ARG A 79 -35.98 13.18 -14.41
N GLN A 80 -34.94 13.98 -14.11
CA GLN A 80 -34.97 15.39 -13.71
C GLN A 80 -35.21 15.73 -12.22
N ARG A 81 -34.17 16.25 -11.56
CA ARG A 81 -33.99 17.66 -11.13
C ARG A 81 -32.78 17.73 -10.17
N ALA A 82 -31.84 18.62 -10.46
CA ALA A 82 -30.81 19.10 -9.52
C ALA A 82 -30.99 20.63 -9.41
N PRO A 83 -30.38 21.37 -8.45
CA PRO A 83 -29.33 20.98 -7.49
C PRO A 83 -29.56 21.51 -6.05
N PHE A 84 -28.77 21.10 -5.05
CA PHE A 84 -28.19 21.96 -3.98
C PHE A 84 -27.34 21.12 -2.99
N LEU A 85 -26.23 21.73 -2.55
CA LEU A 85 -25.48 21.57 -1.30
C LEU A 85 -25.05 20.18 -0.77
N ALA A 86 -23.73 19.99 -0.81
CA ALA A 86 -22.81 19.71 0.31
C ALA A 86 -22.90 18.38 1.11
N ILE A 87 -21.73 18.08 1.68
CA ILE A 87 -21.44 17.22 2.84
C ILE A 87 -21.05 15.76 2.51
N ALA A 88 -19.74 15.54 2.66
CA ALA A 88 -19.07 14.50 3.43
C ALA A 88 -19.53 13.03 3.35
N ALA A 89 -18.51 12.20 3.14
CA ALA A 89 -18.14 11.05 3.98
C ALA A 89 -18.73 9.66 3.69
N PHE A 90 -17.87 8.70 4.04
CA PHE A 90 -18.12 7.32 4.47
C PHE A 90 -18.32 6.27 3.36
N THR A 91 -17.32 5.41 3.03
CA THR A 91 -16.70 4.27 3.76
C THR A 91 -17.38 2.92 3.50
N ALA A 92 -16.53 1.88 3.44
CA ALA A 92 -16.66 0.55 4.08
C ALA A 92 -16.90 -0.68 3.17
N ALA A 93 -15.95 -1.63 3.24
CA ALA A 93 -16.12 -3.09 3.48
C ALA A 93 -14.70 -3.71 3.53
N VAL A 94 -14.06 -4.03 4.66
CA VAL A 94 -14.28 -5.05 5.72
C VAL A 94 -14.03 -6.52 5.30
N VAL A 95 -12.78 -6.98 5.55
CA VAL A 95 -12.29 -8.16 6.34
C VAL A 95 -12.98 -9.54 6.24
N VAL A 96 -12.14 -10.61 6.30
CA VAL A 96 -12.34 -12.07 6.61
C VAL A 96 -12.08 -12.96 5.37
N LEU A 97 -11.25 -14.02 5.29
CA LEU A 97 -10.49 -14.95 6.17
C LEU A 97 -9.44 -15.64 5.23
N GLY A 98 -8.22 -16.05 5.58
CA GLY A 98 -7.87 -17.01 6.62
C GLY A 98 -8.01 -18.48 6.19
N ILE A 99 -6.99 -19.01 5.50
CA ILE A 99 -6.37 -20.36 5.54
C ILE A 99 -7.26 -21.63 5.62
N GLY A 100 -7.01 -22.60 4.72
CA GLY A 100 -7.34 -24.01 4.96
C GLY A 100 -6.98 -24.99 3.83
N LEU A 101 -5.80 -25.60 3.93
CA LEU A 101 -5.42 -26.83 3.22
C LEU A 101 -6.27 -28.03 3.69
N LEU A 102 -6.55 -28.96 2.76
CA LEU A 102 -6.51 -30.44 2.86
C LEU A 102 -7.77 -31.24 2.43
N VAL A 103 -7.42 -32.35 1.75
CA VAL A 103 -8.14 -33.59 1.40
C VAL A 103 -9.08 -33.59 0.20
N ARG A 104 -8.60 -34.33 -0.81
CA ARG A 104 -9.28 -34.94 -1.95
C ARG A 104 -9.92 -36.24 -1.49
N GLU A 105 -11.21 -36.46 -1.80
CA GLU A 105 -11.74 -37.81 -2.05
C GLU A 105 -13.08 -37.75 -2.80
N SER A 106 -13.28 -38.80 -3.59
CA SER A 106 -14.13 -38.93 -4.77
C SER A 106 -15.47 -39.61 -4.51
N GLY A 107 -16.50 -39.30 -5.31
CA GLY A 107 -17.68 -40.17 -5.45
C GLY A 107 -18.93 -39.47 -5.99
N THR A 108 -19.40 -39.92 -7.15
CA THR A 108 -20.61 -39.47 -7.89
C THR A 108 -21.86 -40.32 -7.48
N PRO A 109 -23.06 -40.17 -8.09
CA PRO A 109 -24.30 -39.64 -7.49
C PRO A 109 -25.44 -40.70 -7.29
N ASP A 110 -26.68 -40.21 -7.06
CA ASP A 110 -28.01 -40.88 -7.04
C ASP A 110 -28.51 -41.36 -5.67
N THR A 111 -29.78 -41.26 -5.23
CA THR A 111 -31.10 -40.87 -5.80
C THR A 111 -32.05 -40.48 -4.63
N PRO A 112 -33.21 -39.82 -4.85
CA PRO A 112 -34.07 -39.22 -3.82
C PRO A 112 -35.25 -40.08 -3.33
N HIS A 113 -35.88 -39.61 -2.21
CA HIS A 113 -37.27 -39.80 -1.68
C HIS A 113 -37.45 -40.64 -0.38
N PRO A 114 -38.50 -40.41 0.47
CA PRO A 114 -38.84 -39.18 1.22
C PRO A 114 -39.26 -39.41 2.71
N ALA A 115 -39.57 -38.28 3.38
CA ALA A 115 -40.62 -38.06 4.41
C ALA A 115 -40.40 -38.45 5.88
N GLY A 116 -40.16 -37.41 6.68
CA GLY A 116 -40.47 -37.29 8.11
C GLY A 116 -40.39 -35.82 8.55
N THR A 117 -41.54 -35.14 8.61
CA THR A 117 -41.76 -33.72 9.00
C THR A 117 -41.82 -33.55 10.53
N PRO A 118 -41.91 -32.35 11.16
CA PRO A 118 -41.29 -31.03 10.96
C PRO A 118 -40.47 -30.55 12.19
N GLY A 119 -39.37 -29.82 11.96
CA GLY A 119 -38.69 -29.03 12.99
C GLY A 119 -37.64 -28.12 12.36
N ALA A 120 -37.99 -26.86 12.13
CA ALA A 120 -37.10 -25.86 11.56
C ALA A 120 -36.17 -25.23 12.61
N VAL A 121 -35.10 -24.58 12.11
CA VAL A 121 -34.14 -23.64 12.75
C VAL A 121 -32.83 -24.29 13.25
N ARG A 122 -31.59 -23.86 12.94
CA ARG A 122 -30.92 -22.97 11.93
C ARG A 122 -29.39 -22.99 12.23
N PRO A 123 -28.52 -22.38 11.38
CA PRO A 123 -27.07 -22.30 11.58
C PRO A 123 -26.64 -21.24 12.62
N GLY A 124 -25.49 -21.47 13.26
CA GLY A 124 -24.77 -20.50 14.10
C GLY A 124 -24.48 -21.02 15.51
N ALA A 125 -23.24 -21.45 15.77
CA ALA A 125 -22.73 -21.44 17.12
C ALA A 125 -22.45 -19.97 17.49
N ALA A 126 -23.32 -19.39 18.31
CA ALA A 126 -23.11 -18.07 18.86
C ALA A 126 -21.86 -18.04 19.77
N PRO A 127 -21.23 -16.87 19.98
CA PRO A 127 -20.22 -16.71 21.00
C PRO A 127 -20.75 -17.19 22.35
N VAL A 128 -19.91 -17.89 23.11
CA VAL A 128 -20.26 -18.30 24.47
C VAL A 128 -20.28 -17.05 25.34
N ASP A 129 -21.47 -16.62 25.78
CA ASP A 129 -21.70 -15.41 26.59
C ASP A 129 -21.43 -15.70 28.08
N ASP A 130 -20.19 -16.08 28.39
CA ASP A 130 -19.75 -16.39 29.76
C ASP A 130 -19.16 -15.16 30.47
N GLY A 131 -19.29 -13.97 29.90
CA GLY A 131 -18.72 -12.73 30.45
C GLY A 131 -17.19 -12.64 30.41
N ILE A 132 -16.51 -13.60 29.76
CA ILE A 132 -15.06 -13.61 29.56
C ILE A 132 -14.74 -12.91 28.24
N ALA A 133 -14.19 -11.70 28.32
CA ALA A 133 -13.74 -10.99 27.14
C ALA A 133 -12.59 -11.77 26.45
N PRO A 134 -12.62 -11.93 25.11
CA PRO A 134 -11.53 -12.58 24.39
C PRO A 134 -10.23 -11.80 24.62
N THR A 135 -9.22 -12.48 25.14
CA THR A 135 -7.88 -11.91 25.24
C THR A 135 -7.21 -12.06 23.88
N VAL A 136 -7.15 -10.96 23.12
CA VAL A 136 -6.34 -10.88 21.91
C VAL A 136 -4.89 -10.82 22.35
N ILE A 137 -4.13 -11.89 22.15
CA ILE A 137 -2.67 -11.85 22.26
C ILE A 137 -2.16 -11.26 20.94
N PRO A 138 -1.71 -9.98 20.89
CA PRO A 138 -1.07 -9.47 19.69
C PRO A 138 0.15 -10.35 19.42
N ARG A 139 0.29 -10.88 18.20
CA ARG A 139 1.56 -11.42 17.73
C ARG A 139 2.36 -10.21 17.27
N PRO A 140 3.33 -9.70 18.04
CA PRO A 140 4.26 -8.75 17.47
C PRO A 140 5.00 -9.52 16.37
N ALA A 141 5.12 -8.98 15.16
CA ALA A 141 6.26 -9.37 14.34
C ALA A 141 7.50 -9.26 15.26
N PRO A 142 8.40 -10.26 15.29
CA PRO A 142 9.62 -10.14 16.09
C PRO A 142 10.21 -8.76 15.79
N ALA A 143 10.50 -7.94 16.81
CA ALA A 143 10.84 -6.54 16.60
C ALA A 143 11.98 -6.37 15.57
N GLU A 144 12.88 -7.36 15.48
CA GLU A 144 13.94 -7.52 14.49
C GLU A 144 13.47 -7.55 13.02
N LYS A 145 12.26 -8.04 12.74
CA LYS A 145 11.67 -8.07 11.40
C LYS A 145 10.99 -6.77 11.01
N ASN A 146 10.63 -5.92 11.98
CA ASN A 146 10.03 -4.63 11.69
C ASN A 146 11.11 -3.57 11.44
N ILE A 147 11.20 -3.08 10.21
CA ILE A 147 12.18 -2.06 9.81
C ILE A 147 11.95 -0.74 10.53
N PHE A 148 10.74 -0.44 11.00
CA PHE A 148 10.45 0.74 11.84
C PHE A 148 10.81 0.54 13.32
N SER A 149 11.63 -0.46 13.62
CA SER A 149 12.30 -0.62 14.90
C SER A 149 13.78 -0.23 14.79
N ALA A 150 14.39 0.12 15.93
CA ALA A 150 15.83 0.36 15.98
C ALA A 150 16.67 -0.83 15.48
N PRO A 151 16.46 -2.08 15.96
CA PRO A 151 17.24 -3.22 15.47
C PRO A 151 16.93 -3.56 14.00
N GLY A 152 15.69 -3.39 13.54
CA GLY A 152 15.31 -3.68 12.15
C GLY A 152 15.96 -2.71 11.17
N LEU A 153 15.90 -1.40 11.46
CA LEU A 153 16.51 -0.38 10.62
C LEU A 153 18.03 -0.51 10.58
N SER A 154 18.67 -0.72 11.73
CA SER A 154 20.13 -0.88 11.78
C SER A 154 20.56 -2.11 10.99
N THR A 155 19.84 -3.24 11.15
CA THR A 155 20.11 -4.47 10.40
C THR A 155 19.97 -4.25 8.89
N LEU A 156 18.94 -3.53 8.44
CA LEU A 156 18.79 -3.21 7.02
C LEU A 156 20.00 -2.45 6.47
N ILE A 157 20.43 -1.39 7.16
CA ILE A 157 21.58 -0.59 6.72
C ILE A 157 22.87 -1.43 6.71
N ASP A 158 23.09 -2.26 7.73
CA ASP A 158 24.22 -3.19 7.77
C ASP A 158 24.19 -4.18 6.61
N ARG A 159 23.01 -4.70 6.26
CA ARG A 159 22.83 -5.62 5.11
C ARG A 159 23.08 -4.92 3.77
N ILE A 160 22.66 -3.66 3.62
CA ILE A 160 22.99 -2.83 2.45
C ILE A 160 24.52 -2.71 2.32
N HIS A 161 25.21 -2.30 3.38
CA HIS A 161 26.66 -2.17 3.37
C HIS A 161 27.38 -3.50 3.13
N GLN A 162 26.89 -4.59 3.74
CA GLN A 162 27.47 -5.92 3.54
C GLN A 162 27.36 -6.40 2.09
N LYS A 163 26.22 -6.14 1.43
CA LYS A 163 25.97 -6.61 0.07
C LYS A 163 26.64 -5.73 -0.99
N PHE A 164 26.62 -4.41 -0.81
CA PHE A 164 27.02 -3.47 -1.86
C PHE A 164 28.32 -2.72 -1.56
N GLY A 165 28.81 -2.75 -0.33
CA GLY A 165 29.98 -1.98 0.12
C GLY A 165 29.68 -0.52 0.48
N ASP A 166 28.52 0.00 0.09
CA ASP A 166 28.03 1.34 0.40
C ASP A 166 26.49 1.38 0.38
N SER A 167 25.92 2.52 0.74
CA SER A 167 24.48 2.83 0.65
C SER A 167 24.16 3.87 -0.42
N THR A 168 24.99 3.97 -1.47
CA THR A 168 24.77 4.90 -2.58
C THR A 168 23.59 4.44 -3.45
N GLY A 169 22.57 5.29 -3.60
CA GLY A 169 21.37 4.98 -4.38
C GLY A 169 20.64 6.24 -4.87
N TYR A 170 19.60 6.00 -5.66
CA TYR A 170 18.65 7.01 -6.12
C TYR A 170 17.48 7.16 -5.15
N GLU A 171 17.06 6.06 -4.51
CA GLU A 171 15.92 6.02 -3.61
C GLU A 171 16.06 4.84 -2.64
N LEU A 172 15.60 5.03 -1.40
CA LEU A 172 15.39 3.98 -0.41
C LEU A 172 14.00 4.12 0.17
N ASP A 173 13.16 3.13 -0.11
CA ASP A 173 11.81 3.02 0.42
C ASP A 173 11.79 2.04 1.57
N LEU A 174 11.22 2.47 2.69
CA LEU A 174 11.11 1.68 3.90
C LEU A 174 9.63 1.43 4.21
N TYR A 175 9.27 0.17 4.26
CA TYR A 175 7.99 -0.30 4.80
C TYR A 175 8.26 -1.05 6.10
N PRO A 176 7.24 -1.27 6.95
CA PRO A 176 7.42 -2.03 8.18
C PRO A 176 8.05 -3.41 7.96
N GLU A 177 7.74 -4.09 6.85
CA GLU A 177 8.14 -5.49 6.62
C GLU A 177 9.21 -5.70 5.52
N TYR A 178 9.48 -4.68 4.70
CA TYR A 178 10.39 -4.78 3.57
C TYR A 178 10.94 -3.41 3.19
N ALA A 179 12.04 -3.39 2.44
CA ALA A 179 12.61 -2.17 1.91
C ALA A 179 12.98 -2.35 0.43
N ILE A 180 12.98 -1.26 -0.32
CA ILE A 180 13.41 -1.24 -1.72
C ILE A 180 14.54 -0.24 -1.83
N ILE A 181 15.66 -0.65 -2.39
CA ILE A 181 16.78 0.26 -2.71
C ILE A 181 16.98 0.29 -4.23
N GLU A 182 16.91 1.48 -4.82
CA GLU A 182 17.20 1.71 -6.23
C GLU A 182 18.61 2.29 -6.37
N ARG A 183 19.47 1.62 -7.13
CA ARG A 183 20.89 1.97 -7.28
C ARG A 183 21.27 2.17 -8.75
N ALA A 184 22.40 2.83 -9.01
CA ALA A 184 22.95 2.95 -10.36
C ALA A 184 23.25 1.57 -10.96
N ASP A 185 22.88 1.39 -12.24
CA ASP A 185 23.30 0.21 -13.00
C ASP A 185 24.73 0.45 -13.55
N PRO A 186 25.72 -0.39 -13.17
CA PRO A 186 27.08 -0.25 -13.69
C PRO A 186 27.17 -0.57 -15.19
N ASP A 187 26.25 -1.36 -15.73
CA ASP A 187 26.23 -1.80 -17.12
C ASP A 187 25.44 -0.83 -18.02
N GLU A 188 24.49 -0.08 -17.45
CA GLU A 188 23.63 0.86 -18.18
C GLU A 188 23.63 2.26 -17.52
N PRO A 189 24.32 3.27 -18.10
CA PRO A 189 24.44 4.60 -17.48
C PRO A 189 23.12 5.36 -17.25
N LYS A 190 22.06 4.97 -17.96
CA LYS A 190 20.69 5.49 -17.81
C LYS A 190 19.76 4.50 -17.14
N GLY A 191 20.30 3.39 -16.66
CA GLY A 191 19.59 2.35 -15.93
C GLY A 191 19.75 2.51 -14.42
N LEU A 192 18.83 1.90 -13.71
CA LEU A 192 18.94 1.60 -12.29
C LEU A 192 18.68 0.12 -12.05
N ILE A 193 19.19 -0.37 -10.93
CA ILE A 193 18.92 -1.69 -10.40
C ILE A 193 18.14 -1.54 -9.11
N SER A 194 16.94 -2.13 -9.04
CA SER A 194 16.09 -2.15 -7.87
C SER A 194 16.26 -3.47 -7.12
N TYR A 195 16.51 -3.39 -5.81
CA TYR A 195 16.64 -4.55 -4.94
C TYR A 195 15.57 -4.50 -3.84
N LEU A 196 14.74 -5.54 -3.79
CA LEU A 196 13.79 -5.75 -2.69
C LEU A 196 14.49 -6.51 -1.55
N TYR A 197 14.54 -5.90 -0.38
CA TYR A 197 14.94 -6.53 0.87
C TYR A 197 13.71 -6.98 1.65
N ARG A 198 13.63 -8.28 1.96
CA ARG A 198 12.54 -8.85 2.76
C ARG A 198 13.08 -10.05 3.54
N GLU A 199 12.59 -10.23 4.76
CA GLU A 199 12.92 -11.39 5.61
C GLU A 199 14.43 -11.62 5.85
N GLY A 200 15.26 -10.58 5.72
CA GLY A 200 16.69 -10.65 6.01
C GLY A 200 17.59 -10.77 4.79
N ASP A 201 17.04 -10.87 3.58
CA ASP A 201 17.80 -11.04 2.34
C ASP A 201 17.29 -10.13 1.21
N PHE A 202 18.11 -9.97 0.19
CA PHE A 202 17.76 -9.26 -1.04
C PHE A 202 17.36 -10.25 -2.14
N ASN A 203 16.22 -10.02 -2.76
CA ASN A 203 15.76 -10.80 -3.90
C ASN A 203 16.60 -10.53 -5.16
N ASP A 204 16.33 -11.31 -6.20
CA ASP A 204 16.85 -11.06 -7.54
C ASP A 204 16.53 -9.62 -7.98
N PRO A 205 17.53 -8.88 -8.47
CA PRO A 205 17.34 -7.49 -8.83
C PRO A 205 16.63 -7.31 -10.16
N ASP A 206 15.85 -6.25 -10.23
CA ASP A 206 15.25 -5.81 -11.48
C ASP A 206 15.94 -4.58 -12.05
N ARG A 207 16.18 -4.58 -13.36
CA ARG A 207 16.72 -3.43 -14.08
C ARG A 207 15.60 -2.56 -14.65
N ARG A 208 15.82 -1.24 -14.68
CA ARG A 208 14.85 -0.27 -15.22
C ARG A 208 15.53 0.98 -15.75
N PRO A 209 14.92 1.74 -16.66
CA PRO A 209 15.34 3.11 -16.91
C PRO A 209 15.29 3.93 -15.62
N ARG A 210 16.28 4.79 -15.45
CA ARG A 210 16.45 5.61 -14.26
C ARG A 210 15.36 6.68 -14.17
N SER A 211 14.68 6.74 -13.03
CA SER A 211 13.60 7.71 -12.74
C SER A 211 14.09 9.00 -12.09
N PHE A 212 15.27 9.00 -11.44
CA PHE A 212 15.79 10.13 -10.66
C PHE A 212 17.25 10.44 -10.99
N ASP A 213 17.62 11.71 -11.06
CA ASP A 213 18.98 12.15 -11.43
C ASP A 213 19.95 12.21 -10.26
N ASN A 214 19.46 12.38 -9.04
CA ASN A 214 20.33 12.61 -7.89
C ASN A 214 20.79 11.28 -7.31
N LEU A 215 22.09 11.04 -7.33
CA LEU A 215 22.73 9.92 -6.67
C LEU A 215 23.33 10.41 -5.34
N GLY A 216 23.11 9.66 -4.27
CA GLY A 216 23.66 10.00 -2.96
C GLY A 216 23.62 8.83 -2.00
N ASP A 217 24.20 9.02 -0.82
CA ASP A 217 24.17 8.02 0.24
C ASP A 217 22.79 8.03 0.90
N VAL A 218 21.92 7.09 0.51
CA VAL A 218 20.56 6.96 1.04
C VAL A 218 20.51 6.40 2.46
N GLY A 219 21.64 5.90 2.97
CA GLY A 219 21.80 5.46 4.36
C GLY A 219 22.31 6.56 5.31
N ALA A 220 22.74 7.71 4.78
CA ALA A 220 23.34 8.81 5.56
C ALA A 220 22.31 9.71 6.26
N PHE A 221 21.51 9.13 7.16
CA PHE A 221 20.56 9.85 7.99
C PHE A 221 20.62 9.45 9.46
N ASP A 222 20.14 10.32 10.34
CA ASP A 222 20.02 10.03 11.77
C ASP A 222 18.87 9.04 12.00
N GLN A 223 19.21 7.76 12.09
CA GLN A 223 18.24 6.67 12.30
C GLN A 223 17.39 6.87 13.56
N ALA A 224 17.97 7.39 14.64
CA ALA A 224 17.24 7.58 15.89
C ALA A 224 16.22 8.72 15.78
N ALA A 225 16.62 9.83 15.15
CA ALA A 225 15.72 10.96 14.88
C ALA A 225 14.56 10.54 13.97
N ILE A 226 14.87 9.87 12.85
CA ILE A 226 13.85 9.43 11.88
C ILE A 226 12.90 8.41 12.51
N LEU A 227 13.38 7.43 13.28
CA LEU A 227 12.51 6.50 14.02
C LEU A 227 11.62 7.20 15.05
N GLY A 228 12.13 8.26 15.69
CA GLY A 228 11.33 9.10 16.58
C GLY A 228 10.16 9.75 15.84
N ILE A 229 10.41 10.30 14.65
CA ILE A 229 9.39 10.94 13.82
C ILE A 229 8.40 9.91 13.28
N ILE A 230 8.87 8.75 12.79
CA ILE A 230 8.01 7.65 12.33
C ILE A 230 6.97 7.30 13.41
N ARG A 231 7.41 7.10 14.66
CA ARG A 231 6.52 6.72 15.78
C ARG A 231 5.50 7.80 16.14
N GLY A 232 5.83 9.07 15.90
CA GLY A 232 4.96 10.22 16.17
C GLY A 232 4.16 10.71 14.96
N ALA A 233 4.38 10.15 13.76
CA ALA A 233 3.93 10.74 12.52
C ALA A 233 2.40 10.88 12.47
N ALA A 234 1.66 9.83 12.83
CA ALA A 234 0.21 9.85 12.85
C ALA A 234 -0.35 10.91 13.81
N GLN A 235 0.22 11.03 15.01
CA GLN A 235 -0.20 12.02 16.00
C GLN A 235 0.13 13.44 15.54
N THR A 236 1.31 13.65 14.96
CA THR A 236 1.71 14.96 14.41
C THR A 236 0.83 15.40 13.24
N LEU A 237 0.38 14.45 12.42
CA LEU A 237 -0.51 14.71 11.29
C LEU A 237 -1.99 14.78 11.68
N GLY A 238 -2.33 14.56 12.96
CA GLY A 238 -3.71 14.59 13.45
C GLY A 238 -4.57 13.41 12.98
N ILE A 239 -3.95 12.30 12.56
CA ILE A 239 -4.64 11.11 12.06
C ILE A 239 -5.01 10.24 13.26
N ASP A 240 -6.28 10.34 13.71
CA ASP A 240 -6.78 9.55 14.84
C ASP A 240 -6.75 8.06 14.53
N LYS A 241 -6.01 7.27 15.32
CA LYS A 241 -5.72 5.84 15.05
C LYS A 241 -4.96 5.59 13.74
N GLY A 242 -4.22 6.58 13.26
CA GLY A 242 -3.29 6.39 12.15
C GLY A 242 -2.06 5.60 12.56
N GLU A 243 -1.45 4.94 11.59
CA GLU A 243 -0.18 4.23 11.75
C GLU A 243 0.82 4.69 10.68
N PRO A 244 2.13 4.59 10.94
CA PRO A 244 3.13 4.87 9.92
C PRO A 244 3.03 3.85 8.78
N SER A 245 2.97 4.32 7.54
CA SER A 245 2.76 3.44 6.38
C SER A 245 4.05 3.11 5.64
N HIS A 246 4.80 4.13 5.25
CA HIS A 246 6.08 3.99 4.56
C HIS A 246 6.94 5.25 4.73
N VAL A 247 8.23 5.13 4.44
CA VAL A 247 9.18 6.25 4.40
C VAL A 247 9.92 6.22 3.07
N ILE A 248 9.96 7.35 2.38
CA ILE A 248 10.70 7.51 1.11
C ILE A 248 11.90 8.40 1.38
N ILE A 249 13.09 7.91 1.07
CA ILE A 249 14.37 8.60 1.26
C ILE A 249 15.00 8.84 -0.11
N ARG A 250 15.20 10.12 -0.46
CA ARG A 250 15.80 10.51 -1.74
C ARG A 250 16.95 11.49 -1.59
N PRO A 251 18.04 11.34 -2.36
CA PRO A 251 19.04 12.37 -2.50
C PRO A 251 18.49 13.64 -3.15
N THR A 252 18.95 14.79 -2.66
CA THR A 252 18.66 16.10 -3.24
C THR A 252 19.80 16.54 -4.15
N ALA A 253 19.51 17.45 -5.08
CA ALA A 253 20.54 18.05 -5.94
C ALA A 253 21.60 18.85 -5.15
N GLU A 254 21.29 19.19 -3.90
CA GLU A 254 22.15 19.95 -2.98
C GLU A 254 23.10 19.03 -2.18
N GLY A 255 23.04 17.71 -2.39
CA GLY A 255 23.91 16.74 -1.72
C GLY A 255 23.43 16.30 -0.33
N GLY A 256 22.16 16.56 0.00
CA GLY A 256 21.51 16.07 1.22
C GLY A 256 20.47 14.98 0.93
N LEU A 257 19.70 14.60 1.95
CA LEU A 257 18.54 13.72 1.82
C LEU A 257 17.26 14.48 2.10
N LYS A 258 16.22 14.18 1.33
CA LYS A 258 14.84 14.51 1.63
C LYS A 258 14.12 13.23 2.03
N ILE A 259 13.57 13.24 3.24
CA ILE A 259 12.91 12.08 3.84
C ILE A 259 11.44 12.42 4.02
N ASN A 260 10.57 11.67 3.36
CA ASN A 260 9.12 11.79 3.49
C ASN A 260 8.59 10.62 4.30
N ILE A 261 7.97 10.90 5.45
CA ILE A 261 7.46 9.93 6.40
C ILE A 261 5.95 9.97 6.34
N TYR A 262 5.34 8.88 5.86
CA TYR A 262 3.89 8.80 5.66
C TYR A 262 3.22 8.11 6.84
N ALA A 263 2.04 8.62 7.20
CA ALA A 263 1.12 7.92 8.08
C ALA A 263 -0.27 7.92 7.47
N SER A 264 -1.03 6.86 7.74
CA SER A 264 -2.37 6.73 7.24
C SER A 264 -3.29 5.99 8.20
N ARG A 265 -4.59 6.20 8.03
CA ARG A 265 -5.64 5.37 8.60
C ARG A 265 -6.45 4.77 7.45
N GLY A 266 -6.19 3.49 7.17
CA GLY A 266 -6.79 2.81 6.02
C GLY A 266 -6.51 3.55 4.71
N ASN A 267 -7.48 3.52 3.79
CA ASN A 267 -7.28 3.93 2.40
C ASN A 267 -7.70 5.38 2.10
N TYR A 268 -8.19 6.12 3.09
CA TYR A 268 -8.89 7.41 2.84
C TYR A 268 -8.27 8.60 3.55
N GLU A 269 -7.36 8.37 4.50
CA GLU A 269 -6.76 9.42 5.30
C GLU A 269 -5.27 9.16 5.38
N SER A 270 -4.49 9.87 4.57
CA SER A 270 -3.04 9.79 4.56
C SER A 270 -2.45 11.19 4.55
N GLY A 271 -1.36 11.36 5.28
CA GLY A 271 -0.55 12.55 5.29
C GLY A 271 0.92 12.18 5.38
N TYR A 272 1.79 13.16 5.24
CA TYR A 272 3.22 12.92 5.41
C TYR A 272 3.95 14.12 6.02
N ILE A 273 5.09 13.81 6.62
CA ILE A 273 6.03 14.76 7.18
C ILE A 273 7.28 14.70 6.31
N SER A 274 7.76 15.85 5.82
CA SER A 274 9.01 15.95 5.08
C SER A 274 10.08 16.58 5.96
N VAL A 275 11.23 15.93 6.08
CA VAL A 275 12.39 16.37 6.88
C VAL A 275 13.70 16.18 6.09
N ASP A 276 14.77 16.78 6.60
CA ASP A 276 16.13 16.51 6.12
C ASP A 276 16.74 15.24 6.76
N ALA A 277 17.97 14.91 6.38
CA ALA A 277 18.71 13.75 6.87
C ALA A 277 18.88 13.68 8.40
N GLN A 278 18.77 14.81 9.11
CA GLN A 278 18.90 14.89 10.56
C GLN A 278 17.54 14.87 11.26
N GLY A 279 16.45 14.71 10.51
CA GLY A 279 15.09 14.82 11.03
C GLY A 279 14.69 16.26 11.35
N LEU A 280 15.39 17.25 10.81
CA LEU A 280 15.13 18.67 11.05
C LEU A 280 14.31 19.29 9.91
N ASN A 281 13.94 20.56 10.10
CA ASN A 281 13.17 21.36 9.14
C ASN A 281 11.84 20.72 8.69
N PRO A 282 10.98 20.26 9.64
CA PRO A 282 9.77 19.53 9.29
C PRO A 282 8.76 20.40 8.51
N LYS A 283 8.27 19.85 7.41
CA LYS A 283 7.12 20.35 6.66
C LYS A 283 6.00 19.33 6.76
N LEU A 284 4.83 19.79 7.21
CA LEU A 284 3.67 18.95 7.45
C LEU A 284 2.71 19.02 6.25
N TYR A 285 2.28 17.84 5.81
CA TYR A 285 1.29 17.66 4.76
C TYR A 285 0.15 16.80 5.35
N PRO A 286 -0.78 17.41 6.10
CA PRO A 286 -1.86 16.68 6.75
C PRO A 286 -2.82 16.05 5.73
N PRO A 287 -3.63 15.06 6.14
CA PRO A 287 -4.65 14.48 5.28
C PRO A 287 -5.67 15.51 4.78
N SER A 288 -6.19 15.26 3.58
CA SER A 288 -7.22 16.09 2.91
C SER A 288 -8.64 15.66 3.26
#